data_AF-A0A956E2K9-F1
#
_entry.id   AF-A0A956E2K9-F1
#
_cell.length_a   1.000
_cell.length_b   1.000
_cell.length_c   1.000
_cell.angle_alpha   90.00
_cell.angle_beta   90.00
_cell.angle_gamma   90.00
#
_symmetry.space_group_name_H-M   'P 1'
#
loop_
_entity.id
_entity.type
_entity.pdbx_description
1 polymer ?
#
loop_
_entity_poly.entity_id
_entity_poly.type
_entity_poly.pdbx_seq_one_letter_code
_entity_poly.pdbx_strand_id
1 'polypeptide(L)'
;MRPRLAAGLAREARVAEDDLRSRGTAIRQGKPQPAGALGQALMDAGLVDPKQLLDQRIQEFMGTLSDAASKAIDYVMVPGKLDCPVPINLLMRAVGGSESLVDIASLFSGIDLFRWSTNDEDDVFIHPRLRIEAELVTARRLGTSAAEAQIAVDLLKAANPTTHGSCERRFVLDLVHRLGPDGPYGPRYADHYLDVARALTEMRERRGLSDPSLMLQEARLRRRVFRDARANERHNPATILDEARQIVDLALDEFGAARSPGLRRICSMLRVERAAIYGFRAVQQLQSGASQDETWQYYEAARDAARSALFSADAYHAIDVSLWIPRRLLEDGNWDSVRKAELTADIWDGLERVDADDLDADQRGVFEEQRFKVSKALENDELESAALQALEAMGSSAGMFLQARAIGGDLWGRGMADDDERERARRVV
;
A
#
# COMPACT_ATOMS: atom_id res chain seq x y z
N MET A 1 16.00 -10.42 26.98
CA MET A 1 15.10 -9.33 27.43
C MET A 1 13.80 -9.25 26.60
N ARG A 2 13.88 -9.17 25.26
CA ARG A 2 12.71 -9.09 24.35
C ARG A 2 11.58 -10.13 24.57
N PRO A 3 11.85 -11.42 24.82
CA PRO A 3 10.78 -12.42 25.00
C PRO A 3 9.95 -12.22 26.28
N ARG A 4 10.58 -11.71 27.35
CA ARG A 4 9.91 -11.44 28.63
C ARG A 4 9.01 -10.22 28.56
N LEU A 5 9.43 -9.17 27.85
CA LEU A 5 8.61 -7.98 27.58
C LEU A 5 7.41 -8.33 26.70
N ALA A 6 7.62 -9.08 25.62
CA ALA A 6 6.53 -9.56 24.77
C ALA A 6 5.54 -10.46 25.53
N ALA A 7 5.98 -11.21 26.55
CA ALA A 7 5.10 -11.99 27.42
C ALA A 7 4.35 -11.14 28.46
N GLY A 8 4.95 -10.05 28.94
CA GLY A 8 4.27 -9.03 29.74
C GLY A 8 3.13 -8.38 28.99
N LEU A 9 3.43 -7.81 27.82
CA LEU A 9 2.46 -7.13 26.95
C LEU A 9 1.34 -8.05 26.47
N ALA A 10 1.65 -9.32 26.19
CA ALA A 10 0.61 -10.30 25.83
C ALA A 10 -0.38 -10.56 26.96
N ARG A 11 0.09 -10.57 28.21
CA ARG A 11 -0.79 -10.71 29.38
C ARG A 11 -1.61 -9.44 29.57
N GLU A 12 -1.01 -8.27 29.41
CA GLU A 12 -1.70 -6.98 29.45
C GLU A 12 -2.79 -6.88 28.38
N ALA A 13 -2.52 -7.31 27.14
CA ALA A 13 -3.52 -7.37 26.08
C ALA A 13 -4.67 -8.33 26.41
N ARG A 14 -4.40 -9.46 27.06
CA ARG A 14 -5.46 -10.38 27.53
C ARG A 14 -6.29 -9.78 28.65
N VAL A 15 -5.66 -9.10 29.61
CA VAL A 15 -6.36 -8.39 30.68
C VAL A 15 -7.24 -7.28 30.10
N ALA A 16 -6.71 -6.51 29.14
CA ALA A 16 -7.49 -5.50 28.42
C ALA A 16 -8.69 -6.10 27.67
N GLU A 17 -8.50 -7.27 27.05
CA GLU A 17 -9.57 -8.02 26.38
C GLU A 17 -10.68 -8.43 27.37
N ASP A 18 -10.29 -8.98 28.52
CA ASP A 18 -11.21 -9.39 29.59
C ASP A 18 -11.95 -8.18 30.19
N ASP A 19 -11.26 -7.06 30.38
CA ASP A 19 -11.84 -5.80 30.88
C ASP A 19 -12.83 -5.19 29.88
N LEU A 20 -12.48 -5.10 28.59
CA LEU A 20 -13.40 -4.65 27.53
C LEU A 20 -14.66 -5.52 27.49
N ARG A 21 -14.48 -6.83 27.63
CA ARG A 21 -15.60 -7.79 27.66
C ARG A 21 -16.53 -7.53 28.83
N SER A 22 -15.98 -7.36 30.05
CA SER A 22 -16.76 -7.12 31.26
C SER A 22 -17.57 -5.81 31.22
N ARG A 23 -17.05 -4.79 30.53
CA ARG A 23 -17.71 -3.48 30.40
C ARG A 23 -18.75 -3.49 29.30
N GLY A 24 -18.47 -4.15 28.18
CA GLY A 24 -19.43 -4.33 27.09
C GLY A 24 -20.70 -5.07 27.54
N THR A 25 -20.58 -6.04 28.46
CA THR A 25 -21.74 -6.71 29.06
C THR A 25 -22.50 -5.80 30.04
N ALA A 26 -21.79 -5.03 30.88
CA ALA A 26 -22.41 -4.13 31.86
C ALA A 26 -23.22 -2.99 31.22
N ILE A 27 -22.72 -2.36 30.15
CA ILE A 27 -23.38 -1.25 29.45
C ILE A 27 -24.68 -1.72 28.78
N ARG A 28 -24.69 -2.92 28.18
CA ARG A 28 -25.86 -3.49 27.50
C ARG A 28 -26.91 -4.09 28.44
N GLN A 29 -26.58 -4.34 29.70
CA GLN A 29 -27.54 -4.74 30.75
C GLN A 29 -28.35 -3.56 31.32
N GLY A 30 -28.13 -2.33 30.82
CA GLY A 30 -28.98 -1.18 31.11
C GLY A 30 -30.40 -1.35 30.55
N LYS A 31 -31.38 -1.51 31.47
CA LYS A 31 -32.85 -1.66 31.30
C LYS A 31 -33.30 -2.46 30.05
N PRO A 32 -33.77 -3.73 30.22
CA PRO A 32 -34.39 -4.46 29.12
C PRO A 32 -35.58 -3.67 28.58
N GLN A 33 -35.60 -3.42 27.26
CA GLN A 33 -36.81 -2.95 26.59
C GLN A 33 -37.90 -4.02 26.78
N PRO A 34 -39.09 -3.66 27.30
CA PRO A 34 -40.15 -4.63 27.48
C PRO A 34 -40.53 -5.24 26.12
N ALA A 35 -40.81 -6.55 26.11
CA ALA A 35 -41.21 -7.27 24.91
C ALA A 35 -42.42 -6.59 24.26
N GLY A 36 -42.36 -6.35 22.95
CA GLY A 36 -43.49 -5.81 22.20
C GLY A 36 -44.70 -6.75 22.24
N ALA A 37 -45.90 -6.23 22.00
CA ALA A 37 -47.16 -6.98 22.13
C ALA A 37 -47.19 -8.33 21.38
N LEU A 38 -46.53 -8.41 20.22
CA LEU A 38 -46.38 -9.67 19.45
C LEU A 38 -45.48 -10.70 20.15
N GLY A 39 -44.39 -10.23 20.77
CA GLY A 39 -43.47 -11.10 21.53
C GLY A 39 -44.14 -11.68 22.77
N GLN A 40 -45.00 -10.90 23.43
CA GLN A 40 -45.79 -11.37 24.55
C GLN A 40 -46.80 -12.45 24.11
N ALA A 41 -47.51 -12.22 23.00
CA ALA A 41 -48.48 -13.19 22.45
C ALA A 41 -47.83 -14.52 22.02
N LEU A 42 -46.60 -14.49 21.50
CA LEU A 42 -45.86 -15.70 21.13
C LEU A 42 -45.37 -16.50 22.35
N MET A 43 -45.02 -15.81 23.44
CA MET A 43 -44.68 -16.44 24.72
C MET A 43 -45.93 -17.06 25.37
N ASP A 44 -47.05 -16.34 25.37
CA ASP A 44 -48.33 -16.83 25.94
C ASP A 44 -48.89 -18.02 25.14
N ALA A 45 -48.60 -18.11 23.84
CA ALA A 45 -49.00 -19.23 22.98
C ALA A 45 -48.14 -20.50 23.16
N GLY A 46 -47.08 -20.48 23.99
CA GLY A 46 -46.19 -21.62 24.21
C GLY A 46 -45.37 -22.03 22.97
N LEU A 47 -45.33 -21.18 21.95
CA LEU A 47 -44.59 -21.41 20.69
C LEU A 47 -43.09 -21.08 20.80
N VAL A 48 -42.71 -20.42 21.89
CA VAL A 48 -41.36 -19.96 22.16
C VAL A 48 -41.00 -20.31 23.60
N ASP A 49 -40.01 -21.20 23.80
CA ASP A 49 -39.40 -21.41 25.12
C ASP A 49 -38.37 -20.30 25.38
N PRO A 50 -38.63 -19.37 26.32
CA PRO A 50 -37.74 -18.24 26.59
C PRO A 50 -36.35 -18.70 27.01
N LYS A 51 -36.22 -19.89 27.63
CA LYS A 51 -34.94 -20.40 28.12
C LYS A 51 -34.04 -20.89 27.00
N GLN A 52 -34.59 -21.63 26.03
CA GLN A 52 -33.82 -22.11 24.87
C GLN A 52 -33.40 -20.97 23.94
N LEU A 53 -34.26 -19.96 23.74
CA LEU A 53 -33.88 -18.75 23.02
C LEU A 53 -32.87 -17.89 23.79
N LEU A 54 -32.99 -17.80 25.13
CA LEU A 54 -31.98 -17.13 25.93
C LEU A 54 -30.64 -17.85 25.84
N ASP A 55 -30.61 -19.17 25.98
CA ASP A 55 -29.36 -19.94 26.02
C ASP A 55 -28.65 -19.94 24.66
N GLN A 56 -29.39 -20.08 23.54
CA GLN A 56 -28.84 -19.92 22.20
C GLN A 56 -28.36 -18.49 21.94
N ARG A 57 -29.14 -17.48 22.31
CA ARG A 57 -28.69 -16.09 22.20
C ARG A 57 -27.51 -15.80 23.10
N ILE A 58 -27.45 -16.32 24.32
CA ILE A 58 -26.32 -16.13 25.24
C ILE A 58 -25.07 -16.78 24.68
N GLN A 59 -25.17 -17.95 24.05
CA GLN A 59 -24.01 -18.63 23.47
C GLN A 59 -23.50 -17.93 22.19
N GLU A 60 -24.40 -17.49 21.30
CA GLU A 60 -24.06 -16.62 20.15
C GLU A 60 -23.55 -15.24 20.61
N PHE A 61 -24.11 -14.69 21.67
CA PHE A 61 -23.74 -13.40 22.28
C PHE A 61 -22.37 -13.46 22.95
N MET A 62 -22.06 -14.53 23.69
CA MET A 62 -20.75 -14.76 24.29
C MET A 62 -19.68 -14.98 23.22
N GLY A 63 -20.01 -15.69 22.13
CA GLY A 63 -19.12 -15.84 20.96
C GLY A 63 -18.84 -14.51 20.24
N THR A 64 -19.88 -13.71 20.00
CA THR A 64 -19.76 -12.39 19.35
C THR A 64 -19.07 -11.34 20.23
N LEU A 65 -19.26 -11.38 21.56
CA LEU A 65 -18.56 -10.51 22.51
C LEU A 65 -17.09 -10.88 22.69
N SER A 66 -16.76 -12.18 22.70
CA SER A 66 -15.37 -12.64 22.70
C SER A 66 -14.63 -12.19 21.43
N ASP A 67 -15.32 -12.19 20.29
CA ASP A 67 -14.79 -11.73 19.01
C ASP A 67 -14.66 -10.19 18.95
N ALA A 68 -15.64 -9.44 19.48
CA ALA A 68 -15.65 -7.97 19.43
C ALA A 68 -14.50 -7.31 20.22
N ALA A 69 -14.21 -7.78 21.43
CA ALA A 69 -13.11 -7.24 22.24
C ALA A 69 -11.74 -7.56 21.63
N SER A 70 -11.57 -8.78 21.10
CA SER A 70 -10.37 -9.18 20.35
C SER A 70 -10.19 -8.30 19.11
N LYS A 71 -11.25 -8.14 18.31
CA LYS A 71 -11.27 -7.28 17.12
C LYS A 71 -10.92 -5.84 17.46
N ALA A 72 -11.46 -5.29 18.54
CA ALA A 72 -11.14 -3.93 18.96
C ALA A 72 -9.65 -3.73 19.23
N ILE A 73 -9.00 -4.68 19.93
CA ILE A 73 -7.56 -4.65 20.16
C ILE A 73 -6.82 -4.71 18.83
N ASP A 74 -7.15 -5.69 17.99
CA ASP A 74 -6.45 -5.91 16.72
C ASP A 74 -6.60 -4.72 15.76
N TYR A 75 -7.78 -4.09 15.74
CA TYR A 75 -8.11 -2.90 14.94
C TYR A 75 -7.41 -1.63 15.40
N VAL A 76 -6.97 -1.55 16.66
CA VAL A 76 -6.13 -0.42 17.14
C VAL A 76 -4.65 -0.74 16.97
N MET A 77 -4.24 -1.99 17.20
CA MET A 77 -2.84 -2.39 17.18
C MET A 77 -2.26 -2.43 15.76
N VAL A 78 -3.00 -2.94 14.76
CA VAL A 78 -2.48 -3.01 13.39
C VAL A 78 -2.22 -1.62 12.79
N PRO A 79 -3.18 -0.68 12.79
CA PRO A 79 -2.91 0.70 12.38
C PRO A 79 -1.90 1.39 13.30
N GLY A 80 -1.93 1.13 14.60
CA GLY A 80 -0.98 1.70 15.57
C GLY A 80 0.48 1.29 15.33
N LYS A 81 0.74 0.08 14.84
CA LYS A 81 2.06 -0.38 14.39
C LYS A 81 2.56 0.45 13.19
N LEU A 82 1.63 0.84 12.33
CA LEU A 82 1.87 1.74 11.20
C LEU A 82 1.88 3.21 11.62
N ASP A 83 1.62 3.54 12.89
CA ASP A 83 1.49 4.90 13.40
C ASP A 83 0.33 5.68 12.72
N CYS A 84 -0.76 4.95 12.45
CA CYS A 84 -2.05 5.50 12.03
C CYS A 84 -3.05 5.46 13.20
N PRO A 85 -3.38 6.60 13.84
CA PRO A 85 -4.39 6.64 14.89
C PRO A 85 -5.78 6.39 14.31
N VAL A 86 -6.60 5.58 14.98
CA VAL A 86 -7.89 5.12 14.44
C VAL A 86 -9.02 6.06 14.90
N PRO A 87 -9.85 6.61 13.98
CA PRO A 87 -11.05 7.35 14.37
C PRO A 87 -11.99 6.46 15.16
N ILE A 88 -12.50 6.97 16.29
CA ILE A 88 -13.27 6.12 17.19
C ILE A 88 -14.60 5.65 16.61
N ASN A 89 -15.25 6.50 15.83
CA ASN A 89 -16.51 6.16 15.16
C ASN A 89 -16.31 4.99 14.19
N LEU A 90 -15.18 4.98 13.47
CA LEU A 90 -14.78 3.88 12.61
C LEU A 90 -14.57 2.59 13.42
N LEU A 91 -13.82 2.65 14.53
CA LEU A 91 -13.58 1.49 15.38
C LEU A 91 -14.89 0.87 15.86
N MET A 92 -15.81 1.69 16.35
CA MET A 92 -17.12 1.23 16.83
C MET A 92 -17.94 0.58 15.71
N ARG A 93 -17.95 1.20 14.53
CA ARG A 93 -18.64 0.66 13.35
C ARG A 93 -18.06 -0.69 12.94
N ALA A 94 -16.73 -0.82 12.93
CA ALA A 94 -16.02 -2.03 12.53
C ALA A 94 -16.22 -3.19 13.53
N VAL A 95 -16.36 -2.89 14.82
CA VAL A 95 -16.59 -3.88 15.89
C VAL A 95 -18.09 -4.22 16.04
N GLY A 96 -19.00 -3.43 15.46
CA GLY A 96 -20.45 -3.62 15.53
C GLY A 96 -21.11 -3.03 16.78
N GLY A 97 -20.52 -1.95 17.33
CA GLY A 97 -21.09 -1.17 18.44
C GLY A 97 -21.93 0.03 17.98
N SER A 98 -22.70 0.61 18.90
CA SER A 98 -23.45 1.86 18.69
C SER A 98 -22.51 3.08 18.69
N GLU A 99 -22.79 4.08 17.86
CA GLU A 99 -21.99 5.32 17.71
C GLU A 99 -22.11 6.30 18.92
N SER A 100 -22.63 5.86 20.07
CA SER A 100 -22.84 6.71 21.25
C SER A 100 -21.54 6.95 22.02
N LEU A 101 -20.98 8.17 21.97
CA LEU A 101 -19.72 8.58 22.61
C LEU A 101 -19.63 8.26 24.13
N VAL A 102 -20.75 8.28 24.84
CA VAL A 102 -20.82 8.03 26.30
C VAL A 102 -20.50 6.57 26.62
N ASP A 103 -20.92 5.63 25.77
CA ASP A 103 -20.61 4.22 25.93
C ASP A 103 -19.12 3.96 25.67
N ILE A 104 -18.51 4.71 24.74
CA ILE A 104 -17.16 4.44 24.25
C ILE A 104 -16.07 4.86 25.26
N ALA A 105 -16.19 6.04 25.87
CA ALA A 105 -15.26 6.47 26.91
C ALA A 105 -15.28 5.51 28.11
N SER A 106 -16.46 4.97 28.46
CA SER A 106 -16.60 4.00 29.55
C SER A 106 -16.03 2.61 29.20
N LEU A 107 -16.09 2.18 27.93
CA LEU A 107 -15.51 0.92 27.46
C LEU A 107 -13.98 0.90 27.59
N PHE A 108 -13.31 1.97 27.15
CA PHE A 108 -11.84 2.00 27.04
C PHE A 108 -11.15 2.75 28.20
N SER A 109 -11.89 3.41 29.10
CA SER A 109 -11.30 4.14 30.25
C SER A 109 -10.57 3.22 31.24
N GLY A 110 -9.33 3.54 31.61
CA GLY A 110 -8.58 2.75 32.60
C GLY A 110 -7.93 1.46 32.07
N ILE A 111 -8.03 1.20 30.75
CA ILE A 111 -7.16 0.22 30.08
C ILE A 111 -5.86 0.94 29.70
N ASP A 112 -4.73 0.56 30.30
CA ASP A 112 -3.43 1.22 30.08
C ASP A 112 -2.78 0.93 28.70
N LEU A 113 -3.42 0.05 27.92
CA LEU A 113 -2.97 -0.32 26.58
C LEU A 113 -3.26 0.78 25.52
N PHE A 114 -4.27 1.63 25.76
CA PHE A 114 -4.76 2.60 24.79
C PHE A 114 -4.60 4.04 25.27
N ARG A 115 -4.40 4.95 24.31
CA ARG A 115 -4.36 6.39 24.52
C ARG A 115 -5.37 7.06 23.59
N TRP A 116 -5.82 8.22 24.05
CA TRP A 116 -6.83 9.04 23.40
C TRP A 116 -6.19 10.35 22.97
N SER A 117 -6.54 10.82 21.79
CA SER A 117 -6.15 12.13 21.29
C SER A 117 -7.31 12.77 20.57
N THR A 118 -7.44 14.09 20.67
CA THR A 118 -8.40 14.89 19.92
C THR A 118 -7.67 15.82 18.96
N ASN A 119 -8.25 16.08 17.79
CA ASN A 119 -7.77 17.13 16.89
C ASN A 119 -8.51 18.46 17.16
N ASP A 120 -8.16 19.51 16.41
CA ASP A 120 -8.81 20.83 16.49
C ASP A 120 -10.27 20.83 16.02
N GLU A 121 -10.73 19.74 15.39
CA GLU A 121 -12.09 19.53 14.88
C GLU A 121 -12.93 18.65 15.83
N ASP A 122 -12.44 18.42 17.06
CA ASP A 122 -13.04 17.55 18.09
C ASP A 122 -13.23 16.07 17.68
N ASP A 123 -12.55 15.61 16.62
CA ASP A 123 -12.47 14.19 16.29
C ASP A 123 -11.64 13.45 17.32
N VAL A 124 -12.20 12.36 17.83
CA VAL A 124 -11.55 11.50 18.81
C VAL A 124 -10.86 10.33 18.13
N PHE A 125 -9.58 10.15 18.42
CA PHE A 125 -8.79 9.03 17.95
C PHE A 125 -8.33 8.16 19.11
N ILE A 126 -8.17 6.87 18.80
CA ILE A 126 -7.61 5.87 19.69
C ILE A 126 -6.36 5.26 19.06
N HIS A 127 -5.32 5.11 19.86
CA HIS A 127 -4.04 4.56 19.42
C HIS A 127 -3.37 3.79 20.57
N PRO A 128 -2.42 2.89 20.27
CA PRO A 128 -1.61 2.25 21.30
C PRO A 128 -0.81 3.28 22.09
N ARG A 129 -0.41 2.94 23.32
CA ARG A 129 0.47 3.78 24.13
C ARG A 129 1.83 4.00 23.45
N LEU A 130 2.43 2.95 22.89
CA LEU A 130 3.64 3.06 22.08
C LEU A 130 3.54 2.20 20.80
N ARG A 131 4.13 2.68 19.70
CA ARG A 131 4.23 1.93 18.44
C ARG A 131 4.89 0.55 18.60
N ILE A 132 5.93 0.46 19.44
CA ILE A 132 6.63 -0.81 19.67
C ILE A 132 5.74 -1.85 20.37
N GLU A 133 4.79 -1.41 21.20
CA GLU A 133 3.85 -2.32 21.85
C GLU A 133 2.88 -2.90 20.84
N ALA A 134 2.37 -2.05 19.94
CA ALA A 134 1.54 -2.48 18.83
C ALA A 134 2.25 -3.51 17.96
N GLU A 135 3.52 -3.27 17.62
CA GLU A 135 4.33 -4.23 16.86
C GLU A 135 4.46 -5.58 17.60
N LEU A 136 4.75 -5.56 18.90
CA LEU A 136 4.91 -6.78 19.70
C LEU A 136 3.60 -7.54 19.91
N VAL A 137 2.50 -6.83 20.13
CA VAL A 137 1.17 -7.41 20.32
C VAL A 137 0.68 -8.02 19.01
N THR A 138 0.77 -7.29 17.90
CA THR A 138 0.42 -7.76 16.56
C THR A 138 1.26 -8.98 16.15
N ALA A 139 2.58 -8.93 16.33
CA ALA A 139 3.46 -10.04 15.99
C ALA A 139 3.14 -11.33 16.78
N ARG A 140 2.61 -11.20 18.00
CA ARG A 140 2.27 -12.35 18.83
C ARG A 140 0.85 -12.86 18.62
N ARG A 141 -0.12 -11.97 18.42
CA ARG A 141 -1.53 -12.32 18.23
C ARG A 141 -1.81 -12.83 16.81
N LEU A 142 -1.32 -12.10 15.80
CA LEU A 142 -1.62 -12.35 14.39
C LEU A 142 -0.52 -13.12 13.67
N GLY A 143 0.74 -12.81 14.00
CA GLY A 143 1.93 -13.55 13.54
C GLY A 143 2.25 -13.49 12.03
N THR A 144 1.31 -13.05 11.18
CA THR A 144 1.44 -13.08 9.73
C THR A 144 1.04 -11.73 9.11
N SER A 145 1.69 -11.37 8.00
CA SER A 145 1.31 -10.19 7.20
C SER A 145 -0.09 -10.31 6.61
N ALA A 146 -0.56 -11.54 6.34
CA ALA A 146 -1.91 -11.80 5.84
C ALA A 146 -3.00 -11.43 6.84
N ALA A 147 -2.86 -11.84 8.10
CA ALA A 147 -3.81 -11.48 9.15
C ALA A 147 -3.80 -9.97 9.43
N GLU A 148 -2.61 -9.34 9.43
CA GLU A 148 -2.47 -7.88 9.53
C GLU A 148 -3.18 -7.16 8.37
N ALA A 149 -2.97 -7.61 7.13
CA ALA A 149 -3.60 -7.00 5.95
C ALA A 149 -5.13 -7.20 5.94
N GLN A 150 -5.62 -8.34 6.41
CA GLN A 150 -7.06 -8.58 6.52
C GLN A 150 -7.73 -7.59 7.47
N ILE A 151 -7.12 -7.31 8.62
CA ILE A 151 -7.62 -6.30 9.57
C ILE A 151 -7.67 -4.91 8.93
N ALA A 152 -6.63 -4.54 8.18
CA ALA A 152 -6.64 -3.29 7.44
C ALA A 152 -7.78 -3.25 6.41
N VAL A 153 -7.99 -4.33 5.65
CA VAL A 153 -9.08 -4.45 4.68
C VAL A 153 -10.46 -4.34 5.37
N ASP A 154 -10.62 -4.95 6.54
CA ASP A 154 -11.87 -4.88 7.31
C ASP A 154 -12.15 -3.45 7.80
N LEU A 155 -11.12 -2.73 8.24
CA LEU A 155 -11.22 -1.30 8.60
C LEU A 155 -11.57 -0.44 7.38
N LEU A 156 -10.95 -0.69 6.22
CA LEU A 156 -11.28 0.01 4.98
C LEU A 156 -12.74 -0.23 4.57
N LYS A 157 -13.21 -1.47 4.70
CA LYS A 157 -14.62 -1.80 4.46
C LYS A 157 -15.56 -1.16 5.47
N ALA A 158 -15.13 -0.92 6.71
CA ALA A 158 -15.94 -0.19 7.68
C ALA A 158 -15.90 1.33 7.51
N ALA A 159 -14.86 1.89 6.88
CA ALA A 159 -14.66 3.34 6.77
C ALA A 159 -15.68 4.03 5.86
N ASN A 160 -16.32 5.08 6.34
CA ASN A 160 -17.30 5.88 5.62
C ASN A 160 -16.82 7.33 5.40
N PRO A 161 -15.83 7.54 4.51
CA PRO A 161 -15.25 8.86 4.25
C PRO A 161 -16.14 9.73 3.33
N THR A 162 -17.43 9.90 3.62
CA THR A 162 -18.39 10.58 2.71
C THR A 162 -18.12 12.05 2.47
N THR A 163 -17.32 12.71 3.31
CA THR A 163 -17.05 14.15 3.20
C THR A 163 -15.55 14.41 3.07
N HIS A 164 -15.19 15.27 2.12
CA HIS A 164 -13.84 15.79 1.99
C HIS A 164 -13.42 16.50 3.27
N GLY A 165 -12.32 16.06 3.87
CA GLY A 165 -11.78 16.62 5.11
C GLY A 165 -12.05 15.75 6.33
N SER A 166 -12.97 14.78 6.25
CA SER A 166 -13.26 13.85 7.35
C SER A 166 -11.99 13.15 7.87
N CYS A 167 -11.92 12.97 9.18
CA CYS A 167 -10.89 12.18 9.84
C CYS A 167 -10.78 10.76 9.26
N GLU A 168 -11.90 10.14 8.88
CA GLU A 168 -11.93 8.83 8.24
C GLU A 168 -11.28 8.83 6.85
N ARG A 169 -11.46 9.88 6.03
CA ARG A 169 -10.75 10.01 4.73
C ARG A 169 -9.24 10.07 4.93
N ARG A 170 -8.78 10.88 5.89
CA ARG A 170 -7.36 11.02 6.21
C ARG A 170 -6.78 9.71 6.71
N PHE A 171 -7.50 9.04 7.62
CA PHE A 171 -7.15 7.72 8.11
C PHE A 171 -7.00 6.69 6.98
N VAL A 172 -7.95 6.63 6.04
CA VAL A 172 -7.89 5.70 4.90
C VAL A 172 -6.66 6.00 4.02
N LEU A 173 -6.44 7.27 3.67
CA LEU A 173 -5.29 7.69 2.85
C LEU A 173 -3.96 7.32 3.52
N ASP A 174 -3.83 7.59 4.81
CA ASP A 174 -2.62 7.31 5.60
C ASP A 174 -2.41 5.80 5.74
N LEU A 175 -3.46 5.05 6.07
CA LEU A 175 -3.41 3.59 6.23
C LEU A 175 -2.96 2.93 4.92
N VAL A 176 -3.57 3.28 3.79
CA VAL A 176 -3.23 2.72 2.48
C VAL A 176 -1.82 3.11 2.06
N HIS A 177 -1.42 4.36 2.27
CA HIS A 177 -0.05 4.80 1.98
C HIS A 177 0.99 4.01 2.79
N ARG A 178 0.76 3.82 4.09
CA ARG A 178 1.70 3.12 4.99
C ARG A 178 1.67 1.60 4.84
N LEU A 179 0.57 1.02 4.36
CA LEU A 179 0.54 -0.39 3.92
C LEU A 179 1.24 -0.60 2.59
N GLY A 180 1.27 0.44 1.76
CA GLY A 180 1.89 0.42 0.46
C GLY A 180 3.42 0.28 0.51
N PRO A 181 4.03 0.21 -0.68
CA PRO A 181 5.46 -0.08 -0.84
C PRO A 181 6.39 1.01 -0.32
N ASP A 182 5.89 2.24 -0.26
CA ASP A 182 6.61 3.41 0.25
C ASP A 182 6.40 3.58 1.77
N GLY A 183 5.69 2.63 2.40
CA GLY A 183 5.43 2.61 3.83
C GLY A 183 6.59 2.04 4.69
N PRO A 184 6.49 2.13 6.03
CA PRO A 184 7.58 1.79 6.94
C PRO A 184 8.01 0.32 6.93
N TYR A 185 7.20 -0.59 6.37
CA TYR A 185 7.51 -2.01 6.27
C TYR A 185 7.77 -2.48 4.81
N GLY A 186 7.91 -1.54 3.87
CA GLY A 186 8.22 -1.81 2.47
C GLY A 186 7.28 -2.86 1.84
N PRO A 187 7.81 -3.88 1.13
CA PRO A 187 7.00 -4.86 0.41
C PRO A 187 6.37 -5.95 1.30
N ARG A 188 6.38 -5.83 2.64
CA ARG A 188 5.84 -6.85 3.56
C ARG A 188 4.38 -7.24 3.24
N TYR A 189 3.59 -6.29 2.76
CA TYR A 189 2.17 -6.48 2.45
C TYR A 189 1.88 -6.66 0.95
N ALA A 190 2.91 -6.84 0.13
CA ALA A 190 2.78 -6.85 -1.33
C ALA A 190 1.80 -7.91 -1.86
N ASP A 191 1.78 -9.10 -1.23
CA ASP A 191 0.86 -10.19 -1.58
C ASP A 191 -0.63 -9.82 -1.36
N HIS A 192 -0.91 -8.74 -0.61
CA HIS A 192 -2.26 -8.28 -0.26
C HIS A 192 -2.63 -6.91 -0.85
N TYR A 193 -1.77 -6.32 -1.68
CA TYR A 193 -2.07 -5.04 -2.33
C TYR A 193 -3.34 -5.08 -3.18
N LEU A 194 -3.63 -6.23 -3.81
CA LEU A 194 -4.85 -6.38 -4.60
C LEU A 194 -6.11 -6.41 -3.72
N ASP A 195 -6.05 -6.99 -2.52
CA ASP A 195 -7.17 -7.02 -1.59
C ASP A 195 -7.49 -5.62 -1.07
N VAL A 196 -6.45 -4.84 -0.76
CA VAL A 196 -6.57 -3.42 -0.40
C VAL A 196 -7.15 -2.61 -1.56
N ALA A 197 -6.64 -2.78 -2.77
CA ALA A 197 -7.15 -2.07 -3.95
C ALA A 197 -8.63 -2.40 -4.22
N ARG A 198 -9.05 -3.65 -4.06
CA ARG A 198 -10.46 -4.05 -4.19
C ARG A 198 -11.35 -3.44 -3.11
N ALA A 199 -10.85 -3.28 -1.89
CA ALA A 199 -11.58 -2.57 -0.84
C ALA A 199 -11.80 -1.09 -1.20
N LEU A 200 -10.82 -0.45 -1.86
CA LEU A 200 -10.96 0.92 -2.39
C LEU A 200 -11.95 0.98 -3.57
N THR A 201 -11.90 0.00 -4.48
CA THR A 201 -12.91 -0.14 -5.56
C THR A 201 -14.32 -0.20 -4.96
N GLU A 202 -14.53 -1.06 -3.96
CA GLU A 202 -15.82 -1.21 -3.29
C GLU A 202 -16.28 0.09 -2.62
N MET A 203 -15.36 0.79 -1.96
CA MET A 203 -15.63 2.09 -1.34
C MET A 203 -16.05 3.14 -2.38
N ARG A 204 -15.33 3.24 -3.51
CA ARG A 204 -15.64 4.16 -4.60
C ARG A 204 -17.00 3.86 -5.24
N GLU A 205 -17.25 2.61 -5.61
CA GLU A 205 -18.43 2.21 -6.38
C GLU A 205 -19.70 2.14 -5.54
N ARG A 206 -19.64 1.56 -4.33
CA ARG A 206 -20.84 1.38 -3.49
C ARG A 206 -21.19 2.63 -2.69
N ARG A 207 -20.21 3.45 -2.33
CA ARG A 207 -20.40 4.63 -1.46
C ARG A 207 -20.30 5.95 -2.23
N GLY A 208 -20.01 5.91 -3.52
CA GLY A 208 -19.93 7.09 -4.38
C GLY A 208 -18.76 8.01 -4.06
N LEU A 209 -17.71 7.49 -3.42
CA LEU A 209 -16.54 8.28 -3.04
C LEU A 209 -15.58 8.42 -4.23
N SER A 210 -15.72 9.49 -5.01
CA SER A 210 -14.72 9.85 -6.01
C SER A 210 -13.65 10.75 -5.38
N ASP A 211 -12.48 10.18 -5.12
CA ASP A 211 -11.32 10.91 -4.60
C ASP A 211 -10.07 10.58 -5.43
N PRO A 212 -9.43 11.57 -6.08
CA PRO A 212 -8.33 11.30 -7.00
C PRO A 212 -7.07 10.77 -6.29
N SER A 213 -6.90 11.03 -4.99
CA SER A 213 -5.76 10.50 -4.22
C SER A 213 -5.95 9.01 -3.91
N LEU A 214 -7.17 8.62 -3.54
CA LEU A 214 -7.51 7.20 -3.34
C LEU A 214 -7.48 6.43 -4.64
N MET A 215 -7.99 7.00 -5.74
CA MET A 215 -7.93 6.39 -7.07
C MET A 215 -6.49 6.19 -7.54
N LEU A 216 -5.61 7.15 -7.28
CA LEU A 216 -4.18 7.02 -7.56
C LEU A 216 -3.54 5.89 -6.73
N GLN A 217 -3.84 5.80 -5.44
CA GLN A 217 -3.34 4.72 -4.58
C GLN A 217 -3.88 3.35 -5.02
N GLU A 218 -5.16 3.26 -5.39
CA GLU A 218 -5.80 2.05 -5.91
C GLU A 218 -5.09 1.55 -7.17
N ALA A 219 -4.87 2.42 -8.16
CA ALA A 219 -4.16 2.08 -9.39
C ALA A 219 -2.70 1.66 -9.12
N ARG A 220 -2.00 2.40 -8.25
CA ARG A 220 -0.62 2.09 -7.86
C ARG A 220 -0.49 0.72 -7.22
N LEU A 221 -1.36 0.37 -6.27
CA LEU A 221 -1.34 -0.92 -5.60
C LEU A 221 -1.55 -2.07 -6.58
N ARG A 222 -2.50 -1.91 -7.52
CA ARG A 222 -2.78 -2.90 -8.57
C ARG A 222 -1.55 -3.17 -9.45
N ARG A 223 -0.84 -2.12 -9.86
CA ARG A 223 0.41 -2.26 -10.63
C ARG A 223 1.56 -2.84 -9.79
N ARG A 224 1.70 -2.37 -8.54
CA ARG A 224 2.81 -2.73 -7.64
C ARG A 224 2.86 -4.21 -7.30
N VAL A 225 1.74 -4.93 -7.36
CA VAL A 225 1.70 -6.41 -7.23
C VAL A 225 2.70 -7.08 -8.18
N PHE A 226 2.88 -6.58 -9.40
CA PHE A 226 3.78 -7.21 -10.39
C PHE A 226 5.26 -6.94 -10.17
N ARG A 227 5.60 -5.98 -9.30
CA ARG A 227 6.99 -5.68 -8.94
C ARG A 227 7.36 -6.24 -7.58
N ASP A 228 6.46 -6.11 -6.61
CA ASP A 228 6.81 -6.26 -5.20
C ASP A 228 6.29 -7.57 -4.60
N ALA A 229 5.20 -8.15 -5.15
CA ALA A 229 4.61 -9.38 -4.65
C ALA A 229 5.30 -10.61 -5.22
N ARG A 230 5.09 -11.76 -4.56
CA ARG A 230 5.56 -13.03 -5.12
C ARG A 230 4.77 -13.35 -6.38
N ALA A 231 5.45 -13.93 -7.38
CA ALA A 231 4.79 -14.37 -8.60
C ALA A 231 3.62 -15.30 -8.26
N ASN A 232 2.42 -14.87 -8.62
CA ASN A 232 1.18 -15.57 -8.34
C ASN A 232 0.43 -15.80 -9.65
N GLU A 233 0.52 -17.03 -10.14
CA GLU A 233 -0.05 -17.49 -11.42
C GLU A 233 -1.58 -17.34 -11.49
N ARG A 234 -2.25 -17.15 -10.36
CA ARG A 234 -3.71 -16.97 -10.30
C ARG A 234 -4.18 -15.60 -10.79
N HIS A 235 -3.28 -14.61 -10.84
CA HIS A 235 -3.61 -13.26 -11.26
C HIS A 235 -3.32 -13.11 -12.74
N ASN A 236 -4.35 -12.78 -13.54
CA ASN A 236 -4.13 -12.35 -14.91
C ASN A 236 -3.61 -10.91 -14.90
N PRO A 237 -2.33 -10.64 -15.24
CA PRO A 237 -1.78 -9.30 -15.15
C PRO A 237 -2.45 -8.34 -16.11
N ALA A 238 -2.92 -8.83 -17.26
CA ALA A 238 -3.63 -8.02 -18.23
C ALA A 238 -4.91 -7.44 -17.62
N THR A 239 -5.73 -8.26 -16.99
CA THR A 239 -6.99 -7.82 -16.36
C THR A 239 -6.73 -6.78 -15.28
N ILE A 240 -5.78 -7.03 -14.37
CA ILE A 240 -5.48 -6.13 -13.25
C ILE A 240 -4.92 -4.79 -13.72
N LEU A 241 -4.04 -4.80 -14.74
CA LEU A 241 -3.50 -3.56 -15.32
C LEU A 241 -4.57 -2.79 -16.11
N ASP A 242 -5.54 -3.47 -16.75
CA ASP A 242 -6.68 -2.75 -17.36
C ASP A 242 -7.58 -2.12 -16.31
N GLU A 243 -7.88 -2.83 -15.21
CA GLU A 243 -8.63 -2.26 -14.08
C GLU A 243 -7.92 -1.02 -13.53
N ALA A 244 -6.58 -1.09 -13.33
CA ALA A 244 -5.77 0.06 -12.92
C ALA A 244 -5.86 1.23 -13.91
N ARG A 245 -5.79 0.94 -15.22
CA ARG A 245 -5.91 1.95 -16.28
C ARG A 245 -7.28 2.63 -16.25
N GLN A 246 -8.35 1.85 -16.16
CA GLN A 246 -9.72 2.37 -16.12
C GLN A 246 -9.94 3.32 -14.93
N ILE A 247 -9.37 3.00 -13.77
CA ILE A 247 -9.43 3.89 -12.59
C ILE A 247 -8.71 5.20 -12.86
N VAL A 248 -7.52 5.16 -13.47
CA VAL A 248 -6.75 6.37 -13.78
C VAL A 248 -7.45 7.22 -14.83
N ASP A 249 -7.98 6.61 -15.89
CA ASP A 249 -8.72 7.32 -16.94
C ASP A 249 -9.98 7.97 -16.35
N LEU A 250 -10.75 7.25 -15.52
CA LEU A 250 -11.91 7.81 -14.81
C LEU A 250 -11.52 9.02 -13.95
N ALA A 251 -10.42 8.94 -13.22
CA ALA A 251 -9.93 10.05 -12.39
C ALA A 251 -9.49 11.25 -13.24
N LEU A 252 -8.85 11.02 -14.39
CA LEU A 252 -8.42 12.09 -15.29
C LEU A 252 -9.60 12.73 -16.02
N ASP A 253 -10.64 11.97 -16.35
CA ASP A 253 -11.86 12.50 -16.96
C ASP A 253 -12.64 13.38 -15.97
N GLU A 254 -12.74 12.97 -14.71
CA GLU A 254 -13.47 13.71 -13.68
C GLU A 254 -12.69 14.94 -13.17
N PHE A 255 -11.37 14.80 -12.94
CA PHE A 255 -10.56 15.82 -12.27
C PHE A 255 -9.52 16.51 -13.15
N GLY A 256 -9.29 16.05 -14.38
CA GLY A 256 -8.17 16.50 -15.22
C GLY A 256 -8.24 17.96 -15.66
N ALA A 257 -9.44 18.55 -15.70
CA ALA A 257 -9.66 19.96 -16.01
C ALA A 257 -9.61 20.88 -14.77
N ALA A 258 -9.40 20.33 -13.57
CA ALA A 258 -9.43 21.09 -12.33
C ALA A 258 -8.31 22.14 -12.26
N ARG A 259 -8.66 23.34 -11.78
CA ARG A 259 -7.72 24.47 -11.66
C ARG A 259 -6.98 24.52 -10.32
N SER A 260 -7.41 23.76 -9.32
CA SER A 260 -6.78 23.73 -8.00
C SER A 260 -5.34 23.22 -8.10
N PRO A 261 -4.34 23.91 -7.52
CA PRO A 261 -2.95 23.47 -7.52
C PRO A 261 -2.75 22.04 -7.00
N GLY A 262 -3.44 21.66 -5.92
CA GLY A 262 -3.35 20.32 -5.34
C GLY A 262 -3.90 19.24 -6.28
N LEU A 263 -5.06 19.49 -6.90
CA LEU A 263 -5.64 18.57 -7.88
C LEU A 263 -4.77 18.46 -9.13
N ARG A 264 -4.18 19.56 -9.62
CA ARG A 264 -3.24 19.52 -10.75
C ARG A 264 -2.04 18.61 -10.48
N ARG A 265 -1.49 18.66 -9.26
CA ARG A 265 -0.39 17.77 -8.85
C ARG A 265 -0.83 16.31 -8.87
N ILE A 266 -1.98 15.99 -8.27
CA ILE A 266 -2.52 14.62 -8.25
C ILE A 266 -2.82 14.12 -9.67
N CYS A 267 -3.42 14.95 -10.53
CA CYS A 267 -3.64 14.62 -11.94
C CYS A 267 -2.34 14.40 -12.70
N SER A 268 -1.26 15.12 -12.36
CA SER A 268 0.05 14.79 -12.93
C SER A 268 0.54 13.41 -12.49
N MET A 269 0.45 13.11 -11.19
CA MET A 269 0.81 11.78 -10.67
C MET A 269 -0.03 10.66 -11.30
N LEU A 270 -1.31 10.92 -11.60
CA LEU A 270 -2.18 10.01 -12.34
C LEU A 270 -1.69 9.82 -13.78
N ARG A 271 -1.24 10.86 -14.48
CA ARG A 271 -0.65 10.72 -15.82
C ARG A 271 0.64 9.90 -15.80
N VAL A 272 1.51 10.11 -14.80
CA VAL A 272 2.70 9.28 -14.59
C VAL A 272 2.31 7.82 -14.35
N GLU A 273 1.31 7.58 -13.50
CA GLU A 273 0.82 6.24 -13.23
C GLU A 273 0.24 5.58 -14.49
N ARG A 274 -0.49 6.33 -15.33
CA ARG A 274 -0.99 5.85 -16.62
C ARG A 274 0.15 5.42 -17.54
N ALA A 275 1.20 6.23 -17.64
CA ALA A 275 2.38 5.90 -18.42
C ALA A 275 3.06 4.63 -17.91
N ALA A 276 3.18 4.49 -16.58
CA ALA A 276 3.74 3.29 -15.98
C ALA A 276 2.88 2.04 -16.26
N ILE A 277 1.54 2.14 -16.19
CA ILE A 277 0.63 1.02 -16.50
C ILE A 277 0.82 0.55 -17.95
N TYR A 278 0.86 1.48 -18.91
CA TYR A 278 1.13 1.14 -20.32
C TYR A 278 2.54 0.56 -20.52
N GLY A 279 3.54 1.07 -19.80
CA GLY A 279 4.89 0.51 -19.82
C GLY A 279 4.95 -0.93 -19.33
N PHE A 280 4.26 -1.24 -18.23
CA PHE A 280 4.14 -2.62 -17.73
C PHE A 280 3.42 -3.51 -18.73
N ARG A 281 2.39 -3.01 -19.42
CA ARG A 281 1.71 -3.73 -20.50
C ARG A 281 2.65 -4.02 -21.68
N ALA A 282 3.43 -3.05 -22.12
CA ALA A 282 4.38 -3.23 -23.21
C ALA A 282 5.40 -4.35 -22.87
N VAL A 283 6.04 -4.27 -21.70
CA VAL A 283 6.99 -5.30 -21.26
C VAL A 283 6.32 -6.67 -21.11
N GLN A 284 5.11 -6.73 -20.56
CA GLN A 284 4.37 -7.98 -20.43
C GLN A 284 4.06 -8.61 -21.80
N GLN A 285 3.61 -7.81 -22.78
CA GLN A 285 3.30 -8.31 -24.12
C GLN A 285 4.54 -8.89 -24.79
N LEU A 286 5.67 -8.18 -24.68
CA LEU A 286 6.96 -8.64 -25.17
C LEU A 286 7.36 -9.99 -24.57
N GLN A 287 7.27 -10.11 -23.24
CA GLN A 287 7.62 -11.34 -22.51
C GLN A 287 6.67 -12.50 -22.81
N SER A 288 5.41 -12.22 -23.12
CA SER A 288 4.42 -13.23 -23.51
C SER A 288 4.58 -13.73 -24.95
N GLY A 289 5.50 -13.13 -25.73
CA GLY A 289 5.72 -13.46 -27.13
C GLY A 289 4.63 -12.90 -28.06
N ALA A 290 3.94 -11.84 -27.65
CA ALA A 290 2.99 -11.13 -28.49
C ALA A 290 3.69 -10.48 -29.70
N SER A 291 2.90 -9.97 -30.65
CA SER A 291 3.49 -9.32 -31.82
C SER A 291 4.25 -8.04 -31.44
N GLN A 292 5.27 -7.71 -32.23
CA GLN A 292 6.01 -6.46 -32.04
C GLN A 292 5.11 -5.23 -32.20
N ASP A 293 4.10 -5.29 -33.07
CA ASP A 293 3.16 -4.20 -33.30
C ASP A 293 2.25 -3.96 -32.09
N GLU A 294 1.73 -5.01 -31.46
CA GLU A 294 0.95 -4.88 -30.23
C GLU A 294 1.80 -4.33 -29.08
N THR A 295 3.04 -4.81 -28.93
CA THR A 295 3.98 -4.28 -27.94
C THR A 295 4.27 -2.80 -28.18
N TRP A 296 4.47 -2.43 -29.45
CA TRP A 296 4.75 -1.07 -29.87
C TRP A 296 3.59 -0.10 -29.59
N GLN A 297 2.34 -0.53 -29.81
CA GLN A 297 1.17 0.29 -29.49
C GLN A 297 1.11 0.65 -28.00
N TYR A 298 1.41 -0.29 -27.10
CA TYR A 298 1.49 0.00 -25.67
C TYR A 298 2.67 0.91 -25.32
N TYR A 299 3.80 0.75 -26.01
CA TYR A 299 4.94 1.64 -25.86
C TYR A 299 4.60 3.08 -26.25
N GLU A 300 3.97 3.29 -27.42
CA GLU A 300 3.54 4.61 -27.88
C GLU A 300 2.55 5.26 -26.91
N ALA A 301 1.56 4.49 -26.43
CA ALA A 301 0.63 4.97 -25.41
C ALA A 301 1.34 5.37 -24.11
N ALA A 302 2.36 4.61 -23.68
CA ALA A 302 3.17 4.96 -22.52
C ALA A 302 3.98 6.24 -22.74
N ARG A 303 4.60 6.37 -23.91
CA ARG A 303 5.39 7.54 -24.32
C ARG A 303 4.55 8.82 -24.32
N ASP A 304 3.37 8.77 -24.94
CA ASP A 304 2.46 9.91 -24.99
C ASP A 304 1.94 10.29 -23.60
N ALA A 305 1.59 9.29 -22.78
CA ALA A 305 1.18 9.52 -21.40
C ALA A 305 2.31 10.16 -20.55
N ALA A 306 3.55 9.68 -20.68
CA ALA A 306 4.70 10.24 -19.97
C ALA A 306 4.98 11.69 -20.39
N ARG A 307 4.98 11.96 -21.70
CA ARG A 307 5.13 13.32 -22.25
C ARG A 307 4.06 14.29 -21.73
N SER A 308 2.82 13.82 -21.58
CA SER A 308 1.74 14.63 -21.00
C SER A 308 1.95 14.97 -19.52
N ALA A 309 2.76 14.19 -18.79
CA ALA A 309 3.08 14.40 -17.38
C ALA A 309 4.30 15.29 -17.14
N LEU A 310 5.18 15.45 -18.15
CA LEU A 310 6.43 16.22 -18.06
C LEU A 310 6.21 17.69 -17.71
N PHE A 311 5.09 18.29 -18.11
CA PHE A 311 4.80 19.71 -17.86
C PHE A 311 4.31 20.02 -16.44
N SER A 312 4.65 19.18 -15.46
CA SER A 312 4.24 19.32 -14.07
C SER A 312 5.41 19.61 -13.15
N ALA A 313 5.12 20.17 -11.96
CA ALA A 313 6.13 20.55 -10.98
C ALA A 313 6.92 19.38 -10.35
N ASP A 314 6.63 18.14 -10.74
CA ASP A 314 7.22 16.89 -10.20
C ASP A 314 7.56 15.95 -11.37
N ALA A 315 8.31 16.48 -12.34
CA ALA A 315 8.53 15.87 -13.65
C ALA A 315 9.48 14.66 -13.61
N TYR A 316 10.32 14.54 -12.59
CA TYR A 316 11.35 13.50 -12.52
C TYR A 316 10.76 12.09 -12.63
N HIS A 317 9.64 11.80 -11.94
CA HIS A 317 9.00 10.49 -12.05
C HIS A 317 8.46 10.18 -13.45
N ALA A 318 8.04 11.20 -14.21
CA ALA A 318 7.65 11.03 -15.61
C ALA A 318 8.88 10.68 -16.47
N ILE A 319 10.02 11.34 -16.21
CA ILE A 319 11.28 11.06 -16.90
C ILE A 319 11.81 9.66 -16.56
N ASP A 320 11.79 9.25 -15.29
CA ASP A 320 12.16 7.88 -14.89
C ASP A 320 11.33 6.83 -15.65
N VAL A 321 10.01 7.07 -15.80
CA VAL A 321 9.14 6.22 -16.61
C VAL A 321 9.55 6.21 -18.09
N SER A 322 9.86 7.38 -18.65
CA SER A 322 10.39 7.51 -20.01
C SER A 322 11.75 6.84 -20.21
N LEU A 323 12.54 6.61 -19.16
CA LEU A 323 13.83 5.92 -19.24
C LEU A 323 13.69 4.40 -19.12
N TRP A 324 12.96 3.91 -18.11
CA TRP A 324 12.96 2.47 -17.81
C TRP A 324 12.19 1.65 -18.85
N ILE A 325 11.12 2.19 -19.45
CA ILE A 325 10.30 1.48 -20.44
C ILE A 325 11.13 1.16 -21.70
N PRO A 326 11.67 2.14 -22.44
CA PRO A 326 12.42 1.84 -23.65
C PRO A 326 13.68 1.03 -23.36
N ARG A 327 14.33 1.23 -22.19
CA ARG A 327 15.45 0.38 -21.74
C ARG A 327 15.03 -1.09 -21.68
N ARG A 328 13.93 -1.41 -20.99
CA ARG A 328 13.43 -2.79 -20.88
C ARG A 328 13.07 -3.38 -22.23
N LEU A 329 12.45 -2.60 -23.10
CA LEU A 329 12.11 -3.07 -24.45
C LEU A 329 13.35 -3.34 -25.29
N LEU A 330 14.41 -2.51 -25.19
CA LEU A 330 15.68 -2.75 -25.85
C LEU A 330 16.40 -4.00 -25.35
N GLU A 331 16.37 -4.24 -24.04
CA GLU A 331 16.99 -5.42 -23.40
C GLU A 331 16.31 -6.73 -23.83
N ASP A 332 14.98 -6.75 -23.82
CA ASP A 332 14.20 -7.98 -23.98
C ASP A 332 13.72 -8.21 -25.43
N GLY A 333 13.86 -7.24 -26.33
CA GLY A 333 13.19 -7.22 -27.63
C GLY A 333 14.13 -7.24 -28.84
N ASN A 334 13.78 -8.06 -29.84
CA ASN A 334 14.48 -8.11 -31.13
C ASN A 334 13.88 -7.13 -32.15
N TRP A 335 14.07 -5.84 -31.94
CA TRP A 335 13.46 -4.78 -32.75
C TRP A 335 14.12 -4.59 -34.11
N ASP A 336 13.35 -4.16 -35.10
CA ASP A 336 13.90 -3.62 -36.34
C ASP A 336 14.75 -2.36 -36.09
N SER A 337 15.56 -1.99 -37.08
CA SER A 337 16.48 -0.86 -36.98
C SER A 337 15.80 0.48 -36.66
N VAL A 338 14.56 0.68 -37.14
CA VAL A 338 13.84 1.94 -36.95
C VAL A 338 13.33 2.02 -35.51
N ARG A 339 12.67 0.96 -35.02
CA ARG A 339 12.18 0.87 -33.65
C ARG A 339 13.33 0.90 -32.63
N LYS A 340 14.45 0.23 -32.93
CA LYS A 340 15.66 0.30 -32.09
C LYS A 340 16.20 1.73 -32.01
N ALA A 341 16.22 2.46 -33.12
CA ALA A 341 16.66 3.85 -33.15
C ALA A 341 15.71 4.77 -32.35
N GLU A 342 14.40 4.60 -32.50
CA GLU A 342 13.38 5.34 -31.73
C GLU A 342 13.52 5.12 -30.21
N LEU A 343 13.64 3.87 -29.76
CA LEU A 343 13.84 3.55 -28.34
C LEU A 343 15.14 4.18 -27.80
N THR A 344 16.20 4.15 -28.60
CA THR A 344 17.49 4.76 -28.24
C THR A 344 17.38 6.28 -28.15
N ALA A 345 16.70 6.92 -29.10
CA ALA A 345 16.49 8.36 -29.11
C ALA A 345 15.64 8.82 -27.92
N ASP A 346 14.57 8.08 -27.59
CA ASP A 346 13.71 8.39 -26.44
C ASP A 346 14.48 8.25 -25.10
N ILE A 347 15.43 7.30 -25.01
CA ILE A 347 16.32 7.19 -23.85
C ILE A 347 17.23 8.43 -23.72
N TRP A 348 17.89 8.85 -24.81
CA TRP A 348 18.76 10.02 -24.78
C TRP A 348 17.98 11.30 -24.47
N ASP A 349 16.81 11.50 -25.07
CA ASP A 349 15.91 12.61 -24.75
C ASP A 349 15.53 12.61 -23.26
N GLY A 350 15.27 11.44 -22.67
CA GLY A 350 15.02 11.32 -21.23
C GLY A 350 16.22 11.73 -20.38
N LEU A 351 17.44 11.30 -20.74
CA LEU A 351 18.66 11.63 -20.01
C LEU A 351 18.99 13.13 -20.08
N GLU A 352 18.83 13.75 -21.25
CA GLU A 352 19.14 15.16 -21.48
C GLU A 352 18.17 16.12 -20.79
N ARG A 353 16.95 15.66 -20.47
CA ARG A 353 15.94 16.46 -19.76
C ARG A 353 16.19 16.61 -18.27
N VAL A 354 17.05 15.77 -17.68
CA VAL A 354 17.30 15.79 -16.24
C VAL A 354 18.43 16.78 -15.96
N ASP A 355 18.10 17.84 -15.23
CA ASP A 355 19.12 18.64 -14.54
C ASP A 355 19.40 17.99 -13.17
N ALA A 356 20.61 17.46 -13.02
CA ALA A 356 21.02 16.76 -11.81
C ALA A 356 21.13 17.68 -10.58
N ASP A 357 21.23 18.99 -10.79
CA ASP A 357 21.29 19.99 -9.71
C ASP A 357 19.90 20.32 -9.15
N ASP A 358 18.84 20.06 -9.90
CA ASP A 358 17.44 20.23 -9.47
C ASP A 358 16.88 19.00 -8.72
N LEU A 359 17.62 17.88 -8.69
CA LEU A 359 17.19 16.66 -8.01
C LEU A 359 17.54 16.66 -6.52
N ASP A 360 16.62 16.15 -5.71
CA ASP A 360 16.95 15.82 -4.32
C ASP A 360 17.92 14.61 -4.25
N ALA A 361 18.48 14.36 -3.06
CA ALA A 361 19.50 13.33 -2.88
C ALA A 361 19.00 11.92 -3.24
N ASP A 362 17.73 11.61 -2.96
CA ASP A 362 17.13 10.30 -3.23
C ASP A 362 16.87 10.15 -4.74
N GLN A 363 16.28 11.17 -5.36
CA GLN A 363 16.04 11.24 -6.80
C GLN A 363 17.34 11.16 -7.60
N ARG A 364 18.39 11.85 -7.15
CA ARG A 364 19.71 11.79 -7.77
C ARG A 364 20.30 10.38 -7.69
N GLY A 365 20.16 9.70 -6.56
CA GLY A 365 20.59 8.31 -6.41
C GLY A 365 19.86 7.38 -7.39
N VAL A 366 18.53 7.51 -7.49
CA VAL A 366 17.72 6.75 -8.45
C VAL A 366 18.12 7.08 -9.89
N PHE A 367 18.41 8.35 -10.20
CA PHE A 367 18.80 8.77 -11.54
C PHE A 367 20.11 8.15 -11.98
N GLU A 368 21.13 8.18 -11.13
CA GLU A 368 22.42 7.58 -11.46
C GLU A 368 22.32 6.05 -11.57
N GLU A 369 21.48 5.39 -10.76
CA GLU A 369 21.15 3.97 -10.97
C GLU A 369 20.50 3.71 -12.34
N GLN A 370 19.60 4.59 -12.79
CA GLN A 370 18.98 4.46 -14.11
C GLN A 370 19.99 4.71 -15.23
N ARG A 371 20.88 5.69 -15.09
CA ARG A 371 21.97 5.94 -16.04
C ARG A 371 22.86 4.71 -16.22
N PHE A 372 23.21 4.04 -15.13
CA PHE A 372 23.95 2.78 -15.17
C PHE A 372 23.16 1.66 -15.86
N LYS A 373 21.87 1.50 -15.55
CA LYS A 373 21.04 0.46 -16.20
C LYS A 373 20.89 0.73 -17.70
N VAL A 374 20.69 1.99 -18.07
CA VAL A 374 20.58 2.43 -19.47
C VAL A 374 21.90 2.24 -20.23
N SER A 375 23.05 2.54 -19.62
CA SER A 375 24.34 2.39 -20.27
C SER A 375 24.60 0.95 -20.70
N LYS A 376 24.16 -0.02 -19.89
CA LYS A 376 24.20 -1.45 -20.25
C LYS A 376 23.33 -1.78 -21.45
N ALA A 377 22.11 -1.27 -21.50
CA ALA A 377 21.20 -1.50 -22.63
C ALA A 377 21.67 -0.83 -23.94
N LEU A 378 22.41 0.29 -23.81
CA LEU A 378 22.98 1.03 -24.94
C LEU A 378 24.39 0.57 -25.33
N GLU A 379 25.00 -0.36 -24.58
CA GLU A 379 26.41 -0.76 -24.73
C GLU A 379 27.37 0.45 -24.71
N ASN A 380 27.14 1.39 -23.79
CA ASN A 380 27.92 2.64 -23.66
C ASN A 380 28.79 2.64 -22.39
N ASP A 381 30.06 2.26 -22.54
CA ASP A 381 31.04 2.15 -21.45
C ASP A 381 31.38 3.50 -20.78
N GLU A 382 31.33 4.60 -21.54
CA GLU A 382 31.59 5.95 -20.99
C GLU A 382 30.48 6.39 -20.04
N LEU A 383 29.22 6.20 -20.46
CA LEU A 383 28.05 6.49 -19.63
C LEU A 383 28.02 5.60 -18.38
N GLU A 384 28.39 4.32 -18.53
CA GLU A 384 28.48 3.39 -17.42
C GLU A 384 29.50 3.85 -16.37
N SER A 385 30.71 4.18 -16.82
CA SER A 385 31.81 4.60 -15.96
C SER A 385 31.46 5.91 -15.22
N ALA A 386 30.84 6.86 -15.94
CA ALA A 386 30.40 8.12 -15.36
C ALA A 386 29.31 7.93 -14.28
N ALA A 387 28.33 7.05 -14.53
CA ALA A 387 27.26 6.76 -13.58
C ALA A 387 27.79 6.07 -12.30
N LEU A 388 28.72 5.12 -12.44
CA LEU A 388 29.35 4.46 -11.29
C LEU A 388 30.16 5.45 -10.43
N GLN A 389 30.96 6.31 -11.07
CA GLN A 389 31.71 7.35 -10.36
C GLN A 389 30.79 8.33 -9.61
N ALA A 390 29.67 8.71 -10.22
CA ALA A 390 28.68 9.57 -9.56
C ALA A 390 28.05 8.90 -8.33
N LEU A 391 27.66 7.62 -8.45
CA LEU A 391 27.12 6.85 -7.32
C LEU A 391 28.14 6.68 -6.20
N GLU A 392 29.41 6.46 -6.52
CA GLU A 392 30.51 6.35 -5.56
C GLU A 392 30.75 7.69 -4.83
N ALA A 393 30.80 8.80 -5.58
CA ALA A 393 30.96 10.13 -5.00
C ALA A 393 29.82 10.50 -4.02
N MET A 394 28.62 9.94 -4.24
CA MET A 394 27.47 10.10 -3.33
C MET A 394 27.51 9.17 -2.11
N GLY A 395 28.47 8.23 -2.04
CA GLY A 395 28.50 7.20 -1.00
C GLY A 395 27.31 6.23 -1.08
N SER A 396 26.70 6.08 -2.26
CA SER A 396 25.52 5.23 -2.44
C SER A 396 25.89 3.77 -2.21
N SER A 397 25.18 3.09 -1.30
CA SER A 397 25.35 1.65 -1.08
C SER A 397 25.03 0.85 -2.35
N ALA A 398 24.09 1.32 -3.16
CA ALA A 398 23.81 0.74 -4.47
C ALA A 398 25.00 0.96 -5.42
N GLY A 399 25.64 2.13 -5.40
CA GLY A 399 26.88 2.41 -6.11
C GLY A 399 27.99 1.41 -5.80
N MET A 400 28.30 1.24 -4.52
CA MET A 400 29.31 0.29 -4.06
C MET A 400 28.99 -1.14 -4.49
N PHE A 401 27.71 -1.54 -4.41
CA PHE A 401 27.28 -2.87 -4.85
C PHE A 401 27.38 -3.04 -6.38
N LEU A 402 26.95 -2.06 -7.17
CA LEU A 402 27.00 -2.11 -8.63
C LEU A 402 28.45 -2.13 -9.13
N GLN A 403 29.33 -1.37 -8.50
CA GLN A 403 30.77 -1.39 -8.76
C GLN A 403 31.37 -2.77 -8.43
N ALA A 404 31.08 -3.30 -7.24
CA ALA A 404 31.51 -4.64 -6.84
C ALA A 404 31.02 -5.72 -7.82
N ARG A 405 29.80 -5.59 -8.34
CA ARG A 405 29.23 -6.50 -9.36
C ARG A 405 29.89 -6.31 -10.73
N ALA A 406 30.16 -5.08 -11.16
CA ALA A 406 30.85 -4.81 -12.42
C ALA A 406 32.27 -5.42 -12.43
N ILE A 407 32.95 -5.39 -11.28
CA ILE A 407 34.27 -5.98 -11.09
C ILE A 407 34.20 -7.51 -10.95
N GLY A 408 33.29 -7.99 -10.12
CA GLY A 408 33.23 -9.39 -9.66
C GLY A 408 32.33 -10.32 -10.47
N GLY A 409 31.59 -9.82 -11.46
CA GLY A 409 30.68 -10.63 -12.28
C GLY A 409 29.45 -11.17 -11.51
N ASP A 410 28.73 -12.11 -12.13
CA ASP A 410 27.56 -12.75 -11.51
C ASP A 410 27.99 -13.91 -10.60
N LEU A 411 28.31 -13.60 -9.36
CA LEU A 411 28.68 -14.57 -8.32
C LEU A 411 27.51 -15.44 -7.79
N TRP A 412 26.36 -15.41 -8.46
CA TRP A 412 25.15 -16.10 -8.02
C TRP A 412 25.36 -17.62 -7.88
N GLY A 413 25.26 -18.12 -6.65
CA GLY A 413 25.27 -19.55 -6.34
C GLY A 413 26.63 -20.25 -6.38
N ARG A 414 27.72 -19.56 -6.75
CA ARG A 414 29.06 -20.19 -6.87
C ARG A 414 29.86 -20.18 -5.58
N GLY A 415 29.60 -19.25 -4.66
CA GLY A 415 30.28 -19.14 -3.36
C GLY A 415 31.77 -18.82 -3.42
N MET A 416 32.38 -18.82 -4.61
CA MET A 416 33.77 -18.46 -4.86
C MET A 416 33.89 -17.69 -6.18
N ALA A 417 34.69 -16.61 -6.15
CA ALA A 417 35.13 -15.91 -7.36
C ALA A 417 36.22 -16.72 -8.07
N ASP A 418 36.20 -16.74 -9.41
CA ASP A 418 37.25 -17.33 -10.23
C ASP A 418 38.54 -16.47 -10.25
N ASP A 419 39.60 -17.00 -10.86
CA ASP A 419 40.90 -16.33 -10.86
C ASP A 419 40.88 -15.01 -11.65
N ASP A 420 40.05 -14.90 -12.70
CA ASP A 420 39.88 -13.66 -13.49
C ASP A 420 39.08 -12.59 -12.73
N GLU A 421 38.05 -12.99 -11.98
CA GLU A 421 37.29 -12.13 -11.07
C GLU A 421 38.18 -11.63 -9.91
N ARG A 422 39.04 -12.49 -9.36
CA ARG A 422 40.02 -12.11 -8.33
C ARG A 422 41.10 -11.17 -8.86
N GLU A 423 41.59 -11.42 -10.07
CA GLU A 423 42.59 -10.57 -10.71
C GLU A 423 42.01 -9.18 -11.03
N ARG A 424 40.74 -9.10 -11.47
CA ARG A 424 40.01 -7.84 -11.66
C ARG A 424 39.84 -7.08 -10.35
N ALA A 425 39.42 -7.75 -9.27
CA ALA A 425 39.28 -7.13 -7.96
C ALA A 425 40.60 -6.57 -7.41
N ARG A 426 41.72 -7.27 -7.63
CA ARG A 426 43.07 -6.82 -7.23
C ARG A 426 43.60 -5.61 -7.99
N ARG A 427 43.01 -5.26 -9.14
CA ARG A 427 43.39 -4.06 -9.91
C ARG A 427 42.66 -2.80 -9.44
N VAL A 428 41.61 -2.95 -8.64
CA VAL A 428 40.76 -1.85 -8.18
C VAL A 428 41.05 -1.45 -6.73
N VAL A 429 41.59 -2.37 -5.91
CA VAL A 429 42.16 -2.10 -4.58
C VAL A 429 43.64 -1.76 -4.72
#